data_AF-A0A177YGY1-F1
#
_entry.id   AF-A0A177YGY1-F1
#
_cell.length_a   1.000
_cell.length_b   1.000
_cell.length_c   1.000
_cell.angle_alpha   90.00
_cell.angle_beta   90.00
_cell.angle_gamma   90.00
#
_symmetry.space_group_name_H-M   'P 1'
#
loop_
_entity.id
_entity.type
_entity.pdbx_description
1 polymer ?
#
loop_
_entity_poly.entity_id
_entity_poly.type
_entity_poly.pdbx_seq_one_letter_code
_entity_poly.pdbx_strand_id
1 'polypeptide(L)'
;MPPQVRGLSVTGLLPLLWFCATLAAGALGFWWDTVGGVVVEWNQLGLLSAIIWLPGSFLVLKGSYLWYLPDVWPRARRYLTAGLGSVALCCALLVGIMLWNVVDPPEFRDPNSWSPVLTTVEQLIVAVPYAVMLILLVNVMVALWRQ
;
A
#
# COMPACT_ATOMS: atom_id res chain seq x y z
N MET A 1 -7.26 15.97 -19.11
CA MET A 1 -6.11 15.36 -18.41
C MET A 1 -5.40 14.43 -19.38
N PRO A 2 -4.08 14.53 -19.56
CA PRO A 2 -3.34 13.47 -20.24
C PRO A 2 -3.62 12.17 -19.48
N PRO A 3 -3.94 11.06 -20.17
CA PRO A 3 -4.31 9.80 -19.52
C PRO A 3 -3.22 9.29 -18.55
N GLN A 4 -1.96 9.67 -18.76
CA GLN A 4 -0.81 9.28 -17.94
C GLN A 4 -0.81 9.90 -16.53
N VAL A 5 -1.29 11.14 -16.35
CA VAL A 5 -1.29 11.80 -15.02
C VAL A 5 -2.42 11.27 -14.13
N ARG A 6 -3.55 10.87 -14.72
CA ARG A 6 -4.59 10.14 -13.98
C ARG A 6 -4.07 8.82 -13.42
N GLY A 7 -3.24 8.11 -14.19
CA GLY A 7 -2.57 6.89 -13.72
C GLY A 7 -1.70 7.16 -12.49
N LEU A 8 -0.88 8.20 -12.53
CA LEU A 8 0.02 8.58 -11.41
C LEU A 8 -0.73 8.84 -10.10
N SER A 9 -1.79 9.66 -10.13
CA SER A 9 -2.59 9.97 -8.95
C SER A 9 -3.30 8.75 -8.39
N VAL A 10 -3.88 7.91 -9.25
CA VAL A 10 -4.63 6.72 -8.83
C VAL A 10 -3.69 5.69 -8.21
N THR A 11 -2.52 5.44 -8.82
CA THR A 11 -1.56 4.46 -8.31
C THR A 11 -1.02 4.83 -6.93
N GLY A 12 -0.73 6.12 -6.68
CA GLY A 12 -0.30 6.58 -5.36
C GLY A 12 -1.36 6.46 -4.27
N LEU A 13 -2.64 6.43 -4.64
CA LEU A 13 -3.78 6.30 -3.72
C LEU A 13 -4.25 4.85 -3.51
N LEU A 14 -3.67 3.87 -4.20
CA LEU A 14 -4.09 2.47 -4.08
C LEU A 14 -4.10 1.94 -2.64
N PRO A 15 -3.11 2.22 -1.77
CA PRO A 15 -3.16 1.77 -0.38
C PRO A 15 -4.32 2.36 0.39
N LEU A 16 -4.65 3.63 0.15
CA LEU A 16 -5.79 4.30 0.78
C LEU A 16 -7.10 3.65 0.34
N LEU A 17 -7.27 3.44 -0.98
CA LEU A 17 -8.47 2.82 -1.54
C LEU A 17 -8.64 1.40 -1.01
N TRP A 18 -7.54 0.64 -0.93
CA TRP A 18 -7.54 -0.69 -0.34
C TRP A 18 -7.94 -0.65 1.14
N PHE A 19 -7.34 0.23 1.93
CA PHE A 19 -7.67 0.37 3.34
C PHE A 19 -9.14 0.75 3.56
N CYS A 20 -9.69 1.66 2.76
CA CYS A 20 -11.12 1.96 2.81
C CYS A 20 -11.98 0.74 2.46
N ALA A 21 -11.58 -0.05 1.46
CA ALA A 21 -12.28 -1.26 1.07
C ALA A 21 -12.25 -2.33 2.18
N THR A 22 -11.10 -2.53 2.85
CA THR A 22 -10.97 -3.52 3.93
C THR A 22 -11.67 -3.09 5.21
N LEU A 23 -11.70 -1.78 5.50
CA LEU A 23 -12.52 -1.23 6.58
C LEU A 23 -14.01 -1.46 6.32
N ALA A 24 -14.48 -1.19 5.10
CA ALA A 24 -15.86 -1.46 4.71
C ALA A 24 -16.18 -2.95 4.78
N ALA A 25 -15.29 -3.81 4.29
CA ALA A 25 -15.46 -5.27 4.37
C ALA A 25 -15.57 -5.74 5.83
N GLY A 26 -14.70 -5.24 6.71
CA GLY A 26 -14.74 -5.53 8.14
C GLY A 26 -16.02 -5.03 8.82
N ALA A 27 -16.44 -3.80 8.52
CA ALA A 27 -17.65 -3.20 9.10
C ALA A 27 -18.94 -3.92 8.67
N LEU A 28 -18.97 -4.44 7.44
CA LEU A 28 -20.11 -5.17 6.89
C LEU A 28 -20.11 -6.66 7.27
N GLY A 29 -19.06 -7.15 7.96
CA GLY A 29 -18.93 -8.55 8.35
C GLY A 29 -18.78 -9.50 7.16
N PHE A 30 -18.39 -9.00 5.99
CA PHE A 30 -18.24 -9.85 4.81
C PHE A 30 -17.13 -10.88 5.03
N TRP A 31 -17.46 -12.15 4.80
CA TRP A 31 -16.52 -13.28 4.86
C TRP A 31 -15.89 -13.54 6.23
N TRP A 32 -16.56 -13.15 7.32
CA TRP A 32 -16.05 -13.30 8.69
C TRP A 32 -15.61 -14.73 9.01
N ASP A 33 -16.42 -15.72 8.65
CA ASP A 33 -16.15 -17.13 8.94
C ASP A 33 -15.06 -17.76 8.04
N THR A 34 -14.67 -17.08 6.95
CA THR A 34 -13.74 -17.64 5.95
C THR A 34 -12.40 -16.91 5.89
N VAL A 35 -12.39 -15.59 6.02
CA VAL A 35 -11.20 -14.73 5.93
C VAL A 35 -11.23 -13.58 6.95
N GLY A 36 -11.99 -13.71 8.03
CA GLY A 36 -12.09 -12.67 9.08
C GLY A 36 -10.72 -12.25 9.62
N GLY A 37 -9.83 -13.22 9.88
CA GLY A 37 -8.45 -12.94 10.31
C GLY A 37 -7.65 -12.13 9.29
N VAL A 38 -7.74 -12.47 8.00
CA VAL A 38 -7.07 -11.74 6.91
C VAL A 38 -7.53 -10.28 6.85
N VAL A 39 -8.84 -10.04 6.98
CA VAL A 39 -9.41 -8.68 6.94
C VAL A 39 -8.98 -7.86 8.15
N VAL A 40 -8.94 -8.45 9.34
CA VAL A 40 -8.43 -7.78 10.55
C VAL A 40 -6.95 -7.41 10.37
N GLU A 41 -6.14 -8.33 9.84
CA GLU A 41 -4.72 -8.06 9.59
C GLU A 41 -4.53 -6.94 8.57
N TRP A 42 -5.28 -6.93 7.45
CA TRP A 42 -5.25 -5.81 6.49
C TRP A 42 -5.59 -4.46 7.14
N ASN A 43 -6.56 -4.43 8.05
CA ASN A 43 -6.95 -3.21 8.75
C ASN A 43 -5.86 -2.76 9.73
N GLN A 44 -5.22 -3.68 10.45
CA GLN A 44 -4.11 -3.37 11.35
C GLN A 44 -2.89 -2.86 10.58
N LEU A 45 -2.47 -3.57 9.53
CA LEU A 45 -1.36 -3.15 8.68
C LEU A 45 -1.68 -1.82 8.00
N GLY A 46 -2.90 -1.64 7.49
CA GLY A 46 -3.35 -0.40 6.87
C GLY A 46 -3.27 0.79 7.82
N LEU A 47 -3.71 0.61 9.07
CA LEU A 47 -3.65 1.63 10.11
C LEU A 47 -2.20 1.97 10.50
N LEU A 48 -1.35 0.97 10.74
CA LEU A 48 0.04 1.18 11.13
C LEU A 48 0.86 1.82 9.99
N SER A 49 0.64 1.35 8.77
CA SER A 49 1.32 1.84 7.58
C SER A 49 0.87 3.24 7.15
N ALA A 50 -0.27 3.73 7.64
CA ALA A 50 -0.81 5.06 7.31
C ALA A 50 0.19 6.19 7.59
N ILE A 51 1.04 6.02 8.59
CA ILE A 51 2.12 6.96 8.94
C ILE A 51 3.07 7.18 7.76
N ILE A 52 3.27 6.17 6.90
CA ILE A 52 4.17 6.23 5.75
C ILE A 52 3.41 6.57 4.46
N TRP A 53 2.31 5.86 4.17
CA TRP A 53 1.65 6.03 2.88
C TRP A 53 0.76 7.28 2.82
N LEU A 54 0.28 7.88 3.92
CA LEU A 54 -0.46 9.15 3.88
C LEU A 54 0.44 10.32 3.43
N PRO A 55 1.62 10.56 4.05
CA PRO A 55 2.56 11.55 3.53
C PRO A 55 2.99 11.25 2.09
N GLY A 56 3.24 9.98 1.77
CA GLY A 56 3.59 9.56 0.42
C GLY A 56 2.51 9.92 -0.61
N SER A 57 1.26 9.58 -0.31
CA SER A 57 0.08 9.91 -1.13
C SER A 57 -0.08 11.42 -1.32
N PHE A 58 0.13 12.20 -0.27
CA PHE A 58 0.10 13.66 -0.35
C PHE A 58 1.16 14.20 -1.30
N LEU A 59 2.39 13.67 -1.25
CA LEU A 59 3.46 14.06 -2.19
C LEU A 59 3.11 13.66 -3.63
N VAL A 60 2.47 12.51 -3.86
CA VAL A 60 1.99 12.11 -5.19
C VAL A 60 0.93 13.09 -5.70
N LEU A 61 -0.05 13.46 -4.88
CA LEU A 61 -1.08 14.42 -5.25
C LEU A 61 -0.49 15.80 -5.57
N LYS A 62 0.41 16.30 -4.72
CA LYS A 62 1.10 17.58 -4.93
C LYS A 62 1.95 17.54 -6.19
N GLY A 63 2.71 16.47 -6.40
CA GLY A 63 3.52 16.28 -7.59
C GLY A 63 2.68 16.23 -8.87
N SER A 64 1.54 15.52 -8.83
CA SER A 64 0.59 15.43 -9.93
C SER A 64 -0.05 16.78 -10.26
N TYR A 65 -0.34 17.60 -9.25
CA TYR A 65 -0.83 18.97 -9.45
C TYR A 65 0.24 19.87 -10.10
N LEU A 66 1.48 19.83 -9.59
CA LEU A 66 2.58 20.63 -10.11
C LEU A 66 3.01 20.22 -11.52
N TRP A 67 2.73 18.98 -11.94
CA TRP A 67 3.08 18.48 -13.27
C TRP A 67 2.45 19.29 -14.42
N TYR A 68 1.35 20.00 -14.17
CA TYR A 68 0.65 20.83 -15.15
C TYR A 68 1.23 22.24 -15.31
N LEU A 69 2.13 22.65 -14.42
CA LEU A 69 2.70 23.99 -14.41
C LEU A 69 4.03 23.99 -15.20
N PRO A 70 4.18 24.79 -16.28
CA PRO A 70 5.32 24.74 -17.20
C PRO A 70 6.69 24.91 -16.52
N ASP A 71 6.77 25.74 -15.48
CA ASP A 71 8.05 26.16 -14.88
C ASP A 71 8.52 25.29 -13.70
N VAL A 72 7.74 24.27 -13.30
CA VAL A 72 8.01 23.50 -12.06
C VAL A 72 8.13 22.00 -12.28
N TRP A 73 8.30 21.56 -13.53
CA TRP A 73 8.49 20.15 -13.89
C TRP A 73 9.55 19.40 -13.04
N PRO A 74 10.76 19.95 -12.80
CA PRO A 74 11.76 19.26 -11.99
C PRO A 74 11.31 19.06 -10.53
N ARG A 75 10.52 20.00 -9.99
CA ARG A 75 9.95 19.87 -8.64
C ARG A 75 8.82 18.86 -8.62
N ALA A 76 7.94 18.87 -9.62
CA ALA A 76 6.85 17.92 -9.76
C ALA A 76 7.38 16.47 -9.79
N ARG A 77 8.42 16.20 -10.58
CA ARG A 77 9.09 14.89 -10.65
C ARG A 77 9.69 14.43 -9.32
N ARG A 78 10.30 15.34 -8.55
CA ARG A 78 10.84 15.03 -7.21
C ARG A 78 9.73 14.66 -6.23
N TYR A 79 8.64 15.42 -6.20
CA TYR A 79 7.48 15.10 -5.35
C TYR A 79 6.85 13.76 -5.71
N LEU A 80 6.65 13.49 -7.01
CA LEU A 80 6.14 12.20 -7.50
C LEU A 80 7.07 11.04 -7.12
N THR A 81 8.37 11.19 -7.31
CA THR A 81 9.34 10.12 -6.98
C THR A 81 9.38 9.83 -5.48
N ALA A 82 9.41 10.87 -4.64
CA ALA A 82 9.39 10.71 -3.18
C ALA A 82 8.07 10.09 -2.70
N GLY A 83 6.94 10.54 -3.25
CA GLY A 83 5.62 10.00 -2.94
C GLY A 83 5.47 8.54 -3.36
N LEU A 84 5.71 8.22 -4.63
CA LEU A 84 5.62 6.85 -5.14
C LEU A 84 6.64 5.93 -4.46
N GLY A 85 7.87 6.42 -4.23
CA GLY A 85 8.93 5.66 -3.58
C GLY A 85 8.63 5.32 -2.13
N SER A 86 8.08 6.26 -1.35
CA SER A 86 7.67 5.98 0.05
C SER A 86 6.53 4.97 0.13
N VAL A 87 5.52 5.09 -0.75
CA VAL A 87 4.42 4.12 -0.82
C VAL A 87 4.93 2.75 -1.27
N ALA A 88 5.80 2.69 -2.29
CA ALA A 88 6.39 1.44 -2.76
C ALA A 88 7.24 0.77 -1.69
N LEU A 89 8.06 1.53 -0.96
CA LEU A 89 8.85 1.03 0.16
C LEU A 89 7.95 0.43 1.24
N CYS A 90 6.84 1.11 1.56
CA CYS A 90 5.87 0.61 2.51
C CYS A 90 5.25 -0.73 2.06
N CYS A 91 4.80 -0.82 0.80
CA CYS A 91 4.29 -2.07 0.23
C CYS A 91 5.35 -3.18 0.26
N ALA A 92 6.61 -2.87 -0.07
CA ALA A 92 7.70 -3.84 -0.04
C ALA A 92 7.99 -4.34 1.39
N LEU A 93 7.95 -3.47 2.39
CA LEU A 93 8.09 -3.85 3.79
C LEU A 93 6.96 -4.78 4.23
N LEU A 94 5.71 -4.47 3.90
CA LEU A 94 4.56 -5.30 4.25
C LEU A 94 4.64 -6.69 3.61
N VAL A 95 4.99 -6.76 2.32
CA VAL A 95 5.22 -8.06 1.64
C VAL A 95 6.37 -8.81 2.31
N GLY A 96 7.48 -8.12 2.59
CA GLY A 96 8.65 -8.73 3.23
C GLY A 96 8.34 -9.32 4.61
N ILE A 97 7.59 -8.61 5.44
CA ILE A 97 7.18 -9.08 6.77
C ILE A 97 6.29 -10.33 6.65
N MET A 98 5.33 -10.34 5.73
CA MET A 98 4.46 -11.50 5.53
C MET A 98 5.24 -12.71 5.02
N LEU A 99 6.16 -12.52 4.07
CA LEU A 99 7.02 -13.60 3.59
C LEU A 99 7.97 -14.11 4.68
N TRP A 100 8.46 -13.23 5.55
CA TRP A 100 9.27 -13.63 6.70
C TRP A 100 8.47 -14.54 7.64
N ASN A 101 7.25 -14.13 8.00
CA ASN A 101 6.38 -14.89 8.89
C ASN A 101 5.94 -16.26 8.32
N VAL A 102 6.00 -16.41 6.98
CA VAL A 102 5.76 -17.69 6.29
C VAL A 102 6.94 -18.64 6.45
N VAL A 103 8.17 -18.11 6.37
CA VAL A 103 9.42 -18.90 6.43
C VAL A 103 9.78 -19.23 7.88
N ASP A 104 9.64 -18.27 8.78
CA ASP A 104 9.99 -18.37 10.18
C ASP A 104 8.83 -17.85 11.05
N PRO A 105 7.82 -18.69 11.31
CA PRO A 105 6.66 -18.30 12.11
C PRO A 105 7.09 -17.93 13.54
N PRO A 106 6.59 -16.82 14.10
CA PRO A 106 7.01 -16.38 15.43
C PRO A 106 6.69 -17.43 16.51
N GLU A 107 7.72 -17.94 17.19
CA GLU A 107 7.61 -18.97 18.24
C GLU A 107 6.93 -18.45 19.52
N PHE A 108 7.08 -17.15 19.82
CA PHE A 108 6.49 -16.51 21.00
C PHE A 108 5.44 -15.49 20.57
N ARG A 109 4.20 -15.68 21.05
CA ARG A 109 3.12 -14.73 20.85
C ARG A 109 2.57 -14.26 22.19
N ASP A 110 2.38 -12.94 22.30
CA ASP A 110 1.66 -12.33 23.41
C ASP A 110 0.19 -12.82 23.40
N PRO A 111 -0.28 -13.47 24.48
CA PRO A 111 -1.68 -13.90 24.61
C PRO A 111 -2.68 -12.74 24.50
N ASN A 112 -2.25 -11.51 24.77
CA ASN A 112 -3.07 -10.31 24.67
C ASN A 112 -2.95 -9.60 23.32
N SER A 113 -2.29 -10.22 22.33
CA SER A 113 -2.13 -9.65 21.00
C SER A 113 -3.49 -9.48 20.31
N TRP A 114 -3.71 -8.29 19.72
CA TRP A 114 -4.90 -8.01 18.94
C TRP A 114 -4.79 -8.55 17.50
N SER A 115 -3.62 -9.05 17.08
CA SER A 115 -3.44 -9.62 15.75
C SER A 115 -3.97 -11.06 15.70
N PRO A 116 -4.72 -11.44 14.66
CA PRO A 116 -5.25 -12.78 14.50
C PRO A 116 -4.15 -13.80 14.23
N VAL A 117 -4.33 -15.06 14.62
CA VAL A 117 -3.41 -16.15 14.21
C VAL A 117 -3.72 -16.46 12.76
N LEU A 118 -2.76 -16.24 11.87
CA LEU A 118 -2.90 -16.54 10.44
C LEU A 118 -2.11 -17.80 10.10
N THR A 119 -2.75 -18.69 9.35
CA THR A 119 -2.09 -19.79 8.66
C THR A 119 -1.15 -19.26 7.57
N THR A 120 -0.21 -20.09 7.12
CA THR A 120 0.70 -19.77 6.01
C THR A 120 -0.05 -19.28 4.77
N VAL A 121 -1.18 -19.91 4.44
CA VAL A 121 -2.01 -19.52 3.29
C VAL A 121 -2.62 -18.14 3.49
N GLU A 122 -3.14 -17.86 4.68
CA GLU A 122 -3.71 -16.54 5.00
C GLU A 122 -2.66 -15.44 4.97
N GLN A 123 -1.43 -15.69 5.43
CA GLN A 123 -0.34 -14.72 5.34
C GLN A 123 0.01 -14.39 3.87
N LEU A 124 0.01 -15.40 2.99
CA LEU A 124 0.20 -15.17 1.55
C LEU A 124 -0.95 -14.33 0.97
N ILE A 125 -2.20 -14.63 1.36
CA ILE A 125 -3.37 -13.83 0.94
C ILE A 125 -3.22 -12.39 1.42
N VAL A 126 -2.76 -12.16 2.66
CA VAL A 126 -2.50 -10.82 3.18
C VAL A 126 -1.49 -10.06 2.33
N ALA A 127 -0.44 -10.74 1.85
CA ALA A 127 0.64 -10.14 1.07
C ALA A 127 0.23 -9.74 -0.36
N VAL A 128 -0.71 -10.46 -0.99
CA VAL A 128 -1.05 -10.31 -2.43
C VAL A 128 -1.41 -8.87 -2.82
N PRO A 129 -2.32 -8.16 -2.14
CA PRO A 129 -2.68 -6.78 -2.51
C PRO A 129 -1.47 -5.85 -2.50
N TYR A 130 -0.60 -5.96 -1.49
CA TYR A 130 0.60 -5.13 -1.37
C TYR A 130 1.64 -5.45 -2.45
N ALA A 131 1.77 -6.72 -2.84
CA ALA A 131 2.65 -7.13 -3.94
C ALA A 131 2.16 -6.58 -5.30
N VAL A 132 0.84 -6.64 -5.55
CA VAL A 132 0.24 -6.06 -6.76
C VAL A 132 0.45 -4.54 -6.79
N MET A 133 0.19 -3.85 -5.69
CA MET A 133 0.43 -2.40 -5.58
C MET A 133 1.90 -2.05 -5.80
N LEU A 134 2.82 -2.81 -5.22
CA LEU A 134 4.26 -2.62 -5.40
C LEU A 134 4.66 -2.69 -6.88
N ILE A 135 4.20 -3.72 -7.60
CA ILE A 135 4.48 -3.87 -9.03
C ILE A 135 3.96 -2.67 -9.83
N LEU A 136 2.73 -2.23 -9.54
CA LEU A 136 2.14 -1.07 -10.21
C LEU A 136 2.92 0.22 -9.91
N LEU A 137 3.29 0.45 -8.64
CA LEU A 137 4.06 1.62 -8.21
C LEU A 137 5.43 1.66 -8.88
N VAL A 138 6.15 0.53 -8.90
CA VAL A 138 7.46 0.42 -9.55
C VAL A 138 7.35 0.68 -11.05
N ASN A 139 6.36 0.09 -11.72
CA ASN A 139 6.13 0.31 -13.16
C ASN A 139 5.87 1.79 -13.48
N VAL A 140 5.01 2.44 -12.70
CA VAL A 140 4.69 3.86 -12.86
C VAL A 140 5.93 4.73 -12.57
N MET A 141 6.73 4.37 -11.57
CA MET A 141 7.96 5.09 -11.25
C MET A 141 9.01 4.93 -12.36
N VAL A 142 9.18 3.74 -12.94
CA VAL A 142 10.07 3.54 -14.10
C VAL A 142 9.58 4.35 -15.30
N ALA A 143 8.28 4.36 -15.58
CA ALA A 143 7.71 5.15 -16.67
C ALA A 143 7.94 6.65 -16.47
N LEU A 144 7.78 7.16 -15.23
CA LEU A 144 8.08 8.54 -14.86
C LEU A 144 9.54 8.92 -15.14
N TRP A 145 10.47 8.00 -14.93
CA TRP A 145 11.91 8.27 -15.10
C TRP A 145 12.42 8.15 -16.54
N ARG A 146 11.66 7.50 -17.42
CA ARG A 146 11.95 7.41 -18.86
C ARG A 146 11.51 8.64 -19.66
N GLN A 147 10.77 9.55 -19.03
CA GLN A 147 10.36 10.85 -19.57
C GLN A 147 11.37 11.94 -19.20
#